data_AF-A0A355DEQ4-F1
#
_entry.id   AF-A0A355DEQ4-F1
#
_cell.length_a   1.000
_cell.length_b   1.000
_cell.length_c   1.000
_cell.angle_alpha   90.00
_cell.angle_beta   90.00
_cell.angle_gamma   90.00
#
_symmetry.space_group_name_H-M   'P 1'
#
loop_
_entity.id
_entity.type
_entity.pdbx_description
1 polymer ?
#
loop_
_entity_poly.entity_id
_entity_poly.type
_entity_poly.pdbx_seq_one_letter_code
_entity_poly.pdbx_strand_id
1 'polypeptide(L)'
;RDDPSVERVRVLSPLADDSPLGVSAACYGMSLATGKAIEVGEAVGVIAAQSIGEPGTQLTMRTFHTGGVVGKDIAGGLPRVVELFEARTPKGKATLARISGVVRIGEDEGRGREVTVVADDGTEEVYTVQGASRLEVTDGQEVRAGDAIVEGPRDPKELLEIKGVRETQQYLVEEVQKVYRDQGVSIHDKHIELIVRQMTRRVKINDPGESDFLPGEQVDQRVFADTNRQLVTESRKPAEGRP
;
A
#
# COMPACT_ATOMS: atom_id res chain seq x y z
N ARG A 1 9.36 -17.29 -23.20
CA ARG A 1 8.86 -17.15 -21.82
C ARG A 1 9.88 -17.68 -20.82
N ASP A 2 10.73 -18.62 -21.22
CA ASP A 2 11.76 -19.24 -20.37
C ASP A 2 13.18 -18.75 -20.72
N ASP A 3 13.34 -17.44 -20.93
CA ASP A 3 14.67 -16.86 -21.06
C ASP A 3 15.20 -16.56 -19.65
N PRO A 4 16.19 -17.30 -19.14
CA PRO A 4 16.69 -17.12 -17.78
C PRO A 4 17.39 -15.77 -17.57
N SER A 5 17.66 -15.00 -18.63
CA SER A 5 18.23 -13.66 -18.52
C SER A 5 17.19 -12.58 -18.18
N VAL A 6 15.89 -12.87 -18.31
CA VAL A 6 14.82 -11.91 -18.07
C VAL A 6 14.28 -12.05 -16.66
N GLU A 7 14.80 -11.26 -15.73
CA GLU A 7 14.37 -11.25 -14.33
C GLU A 7 13.20 -10.29 -14.04
N ARG A 8 12.95 -9.31 -14.91
CA ARG A 8 11.93 -8.27 -14.70
C ARG A 8 11.24 -7.89 -16.01
N VAL A 9 9.92 -7.70 -15.94
CA VAL A 9 9.08 -7.27 -17.06
C VAL A 9 8.15 -6.16 -16.59
N ARG A 10 8.03 -5.09 -17.39
CA ARG A 10 7.01 -4.05 -17.16
C ARG A 10 5.70 -4.51 -17.78
N VAL A 11 4.63 -4.45 -17.00
CA VAL A 11 3.28 -4.83 -17.43
C VAL A 11 2.32 -3.65 -17.24
N LEU A 12 1.26 -3.63 -18.05
CA LEU A 12 0.11 -2.78 -17.77
C LEU A 12 -0.66 -3.37 -16.59
N SER A 13 -1.27 -2.51 -15.79
CA SER A 13 -1.96 -2.88 -14.56
C SER A 13 -3.19 -1.98 -14.39
N PRO A 14 -4.31 -2.50 -13.84
CA PRO A 14 -5.43 -1.67 -13.40
C PRO A 14 -5.02 -0.51 -12.50
N LEU A 15 -3.98 -0.64 -11.65
CA LEU A 15 -3.52 0.43 -10.75
C LEU A 15 -3.02 1.67 -11.50
N ALA A 16 -2.37 1.48 -12.65
CA ALA A 16 -1.86 2.55 -13.50
C ALA A 16 -2.91 3.04 -14.53
N ASP A 17 -4.14 2.51 -14.42
CA ASP A 17 -5.35 2.83 -15.17
C ASP A 17 -5.69 4.32 -15.26
N ASP A 18 -5.39 4.99 -16.37
CA ASP A 18 -5.81 6.37 -16.60
C ASP A 18 -7.19 6.49 -17.27
N SER A 19 -8.04 5.45 -17.29
CA SER A 19 -9.40 5.57 -17.83
C SER A 19 -10.31 6.37 -16.88
N PRO A 20 -11.15 7.31 -17.38
CA PRO A 20 -11.97 8.18 -16.52
C PRO A 20 -13.08 7.42 -15.79
N LEU A 21 -13.61 6.37 -16.42
CA LEU A 21 -14.61 5.47 -15.88
C LEU A 21 -14.19 4.04 -16.20
N GLY A 22 -14.12 3.19 -15.17
CA GLY A 22 -13.68 1.81 -15.33
C GLY A 22 -12.17 1.68 -15.55
N VAL A 23 -11.76 0.65 -16.28
CA VAL A 23 -10.37 0.31 -16.63
C VAL A 23 -10.35 -0.10 -18.10
N SER A 24 -9.30 0.26 -18.84
CA SER A 24 -9.17 -0.14 -20.24
C SER A 24 -8.95 -1.65 -20.40
N ALA A 25 -9.33 -2.18 -21.55
CA ALA A 25 -9.07 -3.58 -21.89
C ALA A 25 -7.57 -3.91 -21.89
N ALA A 26 -6.71 -2.95 -22.24
CA ALA A 26 -5.26 -3.14 -22.26
C ALA A 26 -4.68 -3.29 -20.84
N CYS A 27 -5.13 -2.46 -19.90
CA CYS A 27 -4.67 -2.52 -18.51
C CYS A 27 -5.29 -3.68 -17.73
N TYR A 28 -6.51 -4.09 -18.06
CA TYR A 28 -7.11 -5.29 -17.45
C TYR A 28 -6.54 -6.60 -18.04
N GLY A 29 -6.30 -6.61 -19.36
CA GLY A 29 -5.77 -7.75 -20.11
C GLY A 29 -6.78 -8.87 -20.32
N MET A 30 -6.41 -10.08 -19.90
CA MET A 30 -7.17 -11.30 -20.16
C MET A 30 -8.34 -11.49 -19.18
N SER A 31 -9.51 -11.89 -19.66
CA SER A 31 -10.60 -12.41 -18.85
C SER A 31 -10.24 -13.79 -18.30
N LEU A 32 -10.26 -13.94 -16.97
CA LEU A 32 -9.88 -15.19 -16.31
C LEU A 32 -10.93 -16.30 -16.48
N ALA A 33 -12.17 -15.94 -16.82
CA ALA A 33 -13.24 -16.90 -17.08
C ALA A 33 -13.12 -17.54 -18.48
N THR A 34 -12.70 -16.78 -19.48
CA THR A 34 -12.68 -17.23 -20.88
C THR A 34 -11.28 -17.54 -21.41
N GLY A 35 -10.23 -17.06 -20.75
CA GLY A 35 -8.84 -17.15 -21.21
C GLY A 35 -8.53 -16.27 -22.44
N LYS A 36 -9.46 -15.39 -22.83
CA LYS A 36 -9.31 -14.47 -23.98
C LYS A 36 -9.16 -13.03 -23.49
N ALA A 37 -8.86 -12.10 -24.40
CA ALA A 37 -8.92 -10.67 -24.09
C ALA A 37 -10.30 -10.30 -23.54
N ILE A 38 -10.34 -9.40 -22.56
CA ILE A 38 -11.57 -8.91 -21.95
C ILE A 38 -12.45 -8.17 -22.98
N GLU A 39 -13.77 -8.35 -22.89
CA GLU A 39 -14.70 -7.59 -23.73
C GLU A 39 -15.10 -6.27 -23.08
N VAL A 40 -15.32 -5.24 -23.91
CA VAL A 40 -15.77 -3.93 -23.42
C VAL A 40 -17.17 -4.05 -22.83
N GLY A 41 -17.33 -3.55 -21.60
CA GLY A 41 -18.61 -3.59 -20.89
C GLY A 41 -18.71 -4.68 -19.82
N GLU A 42 -17.70 -5.55 -19.69
CA GLU A 42 -17.66 -6.53 -18.60
C GLU A 42 -17.58 -5.85 -17.23
N ALA A 43 -18.37 -6.36 -16.28
CA ALA A 43 -18.45 -5.84 -14.91
C ALA A 43 -17.29 -6.32 -14.03
N VAL A 44 -16.05 -5.97 -14.43
CA VAL A 44 -14.82 -6.47 -13.80
C VAL A 44 -14.70 -6.16 -12.32
N GLY A 45 -15.31 -5.08 -11.84
CA GLY A 45 -15.36 -4.73 -10.41
C GLY A 45 -16.23 -5.68 -9.60
N VAL A 46 -17.37 -6.12 -10.14
CA VAL A 46 -18.25 -7.10 -9.49
C VAL A 46 -17.56 -8.46 -9.42
N ILE A 47 -16.93 -8.87 -10.52
CA ILE A 47 -16.15 -10.11 -10.58
C ILE A 47 -15.03 -10.07 -9.53
N ALA A 48 -14.26 -8.98 -9.47
CA ALA A 48 -13.19 -8.82 -8.48
C ALA A 48 -13.70 -8.89 -7.03
N ALA A 49 -14.80 -8.21 -6.73
CA ALA A 49 -15.40 -8.23 -5.40
C ALA A 49 -15.85 -9.65 -5.00
N GLN A 50 -16.47 -10.40 -5.91
CA GLN A 50 -16.87 -11.78 -5.67
C GLN A 50 -15.66 -12.71 -5.48
N SER A 51 -14.64 -12.61 -6.33
CA SER A 51 -13.43 -13.45 -6.24
C SER A 51 -12.65 -13.25 -4.94
N ILE A 52 -12.77 -12.07 -4.33
CA ILE A 52 -12.18 -11.77 -3.01
C ILE A 52 -13.12 -12.22 -1.88
N GLY A 53 -14.41 -11.93 -2.01
CA GLY A 53 -15.42 -12.16 -0.98
C GLY A 53 -15.79 -13.64 -0.77
N GLU A 54 -15.93 -14.43 -1.85
CA GLU A 54 -16.33 -15.84 -1.76
C GLU A 54 -15.34 -16.66 -0.91
N PRO A 55 -14.01 -16.63 -1.17
CA PRO A 55 -13.07 -17.33 -0.29
C PRO A 55 -13.03 -16.75 1.12
N GLY A 56 -13.37 -15.47 1.30
CA GLY A 56 -13.47 -14.85 2.62
C GLY A 56 -14.40 -15.62 3.57
N THR A 57 -15.52 -16.15 3.08
CA THR A 57 -16.42 -16.99 3.89
C THR A 57 -15.73 -18.26 4.40
N GLN A 58 -14.84 -18.85 3.60
CA GLN A 58 -14.06 -20.03 3.96
C GLN A 58 -12.94 -19.68 4.96
N LEU A 59 -12.34 -18.49 4.83
CA LEU A 59 -11.29 -18.01 5.74
C LEU A 59 -11.81 -17.82 7.17
N THR A 60 -13.07 -17.39 7.33
CA THR A 60 -13.72 -17.24 8.65
C THR A 60 -13.74 -18.56 9.42
N MET A 61 -13.95 -19.69 8.73
CA MET A 61 -13.96 -21.03 9.35
C MET A 61 -12.56 -21.52 9.74
N ARG A 62 -11.52 -21.15 8.98
CA ARG A 62 -10.13 -21.60 9.21
C ARG A 62 -9.42 -20.86 10.34
N THR A 63 -9.83 -19.62 10.62
CA THR A 63 -9.19 -18.74 11.62
C THR A 63 -9.23 -19.33 13.03
N PHE A 64 -10.26 -20.12 13.38
CA PHE A 64 -10.41 -20.69 14.73
C PHE A 64 -9.44 -21.85 15.05
N HIS A 65 -8.84 -22.49 14.05
CA HIS A 65 -8.04 -23.71 14.27
C HIS A 65 -6.55 -23.42 14.48
N THR A 66 -6.07 -22.22 14.10
CA THR A 66 -4.67 -21.78 14.32
C THR A 66 -4.52 -20.93 15.59
N GLY A 67 -5.61 -20.58 16.28
CA GLY A 67 -5.64 -19.73 17.48
C GLY A 67 -4.99 -20.31 18.75
N GLY A 68 -4.28 -21.43 18.66
CA GLY A 68 -3.63 -22.11 19.79
C GLY A 68 -2.11 -21.95 19.89
N VAL A 69 -1.46 -21.27 18.94
CA VAL A 69 0.02 -21.14 18.94
C VAL A 69 0.44 -19.83 19.59
N VAL A 70 0.81 -19.90 20.87
CA VAL A 70 1.42 -18.78 21.60
C VAL A 70 2.72 -18.37 20.90
N GLY A 71 2.82 -17.11 20.47
CA GLY A 71 4.09 -16.52 20.02
C GLY A 71 4.11 -15.96 18.60
N LYS A 72 3.01 -16.07 17.85
CA LYS A 72 2.91 -15.42 16.53
C LYS A 72 1.64 -14.57 16.53
N ASP A 73 1.80 -13.26 16.69
CA ASP A 73 0.72 -12.26 16.61
C ASP A 73 0.27 -12.11 15.14
N ILE A 74 -0.16 -13.24 14.56
CA ILE A 74 -0.67 -13.29 13.20
C ILE A 74 -2.12 -12.84 13.33
N ALA A 75 -2.41 -11.63 12.89
CA ALA A 75 -3.71 -11.39 12.28
C ALA A 75 -3.79 -12.32 11.04
N GLY A 76 -4.09 -13.60 11.27
CA GLY A 76 -4.12 -14.64 10.25
C GLY A 76 -5.52 -14.73 9.68
N GLY A 77 -5.64 -14.84 8.35
CA GLY A 77 -6.93 -15.03 7.69
C GLY A 77 -7.72 -13.75 7.47
N LEU A 78 -9.05 -13.86 7.50
CA LEU A 78 -9.95 -12.78 7.09
C LEU A 78 -9.79 -11.47 7.89
N PRO A 79 -9.57 -11.47 9.22
CA PRO A 79 -9.43 -10.22 9.98
C PRO A 79 -8.34 -9.30 9.44
N ARG A 80 -7.23 -9.85 8.93
CA ARG A 80 -6.14 -9.07 8.34
C ARG A 80 -6.48 -8.51 6.97
N VAL A 81 -7.20 -9.29 6.15
CA VAL A 81 -7.71 -8.79 4.86
C VAL A 81 -8.64 -7.60 5.09
N VAL A 82 -9.54 -7.70 6.08
CA VAL A 82 -10.43 -6.61 6.47
C VAL A 82 -9.65 -5.41 7.02
N GLU A 83 -8.68 -5.65 7.89
CA GLU A 83 -7.80 -4.60 8.44
C GLU A 83 -7.08 -3.82 7.31
N LEU A 84 -6.56 -4.52 6.29
CA LEU A 84 -5.90 -3.94 5.13
C LEU A 84 -6.87 -3.13 4.26
N PHE A 85 -8.03 -3.69 3.88
CA PHE A 85 -9.01 -3.01 3.04
C PHE A 85 -9.69 -1.82 3.72
N GLU A 86 -9.79 -1.83 5.05
CA GLU A 86 -10.28 -0.68 5.82
C GLU A 86 -9.17 0.33 6.19
N ALA A 87 -7.92 0.09 5.76
CA ALA A 87 -6.75 0.90 6.11
C ALA A 87 -6.67 1.19 7.63
N ARG A 88 -6.94 0.18 8.45
CA ARG A 88 -6.83 0.27 9.90
C ARG A 88 -5.36 0.24 10.31
N THR A 89 -5.02 1.00 11.35
CA THR A 89 -3.69 0.96 11.95
C THR A 89 -3.51 -0.37 12.69
N PRO A 90 -2.53 -1.20 12.30
CA PRO A 90 -2.38 -2.51 12.89
C PRO A 90 -1.79 -2.45 14.30
N LYS A 91 -2.14 -3.44 15.12
CA LYS A 91 -1.49 -3.64 16.42
C LYS A 91 -0.04 -4.08 16.21
N GLY A 92 0.85 -3.59 17.07
CA GLY A 92 2.28 -3.89 16.97
C GLY A 92 2.90 -3.41 15.66
N LYS A 93 2.39 -2.30 15.07
CA LYS A 93 2.90 -1.78 13.80
C LYS A 93 4.42 -1.58 13.83
N ALA A 94 5.05 -1.80 12.68
CA ALA A 94 6.45 -1.47 12.49
C ALA A 94 6.68 0.03 12.66
N THR A 95 7.81 0.39 13.27
CA THR A 95 8.35 1.75 13.20
C THR A 95 9.03 1.93 11.85
N LEU A 96 8.53 2.85 11.02
CA LEU A 96 9.10 3.12 9.70
C LEU A 96 10.08 4.30 9.76
N ALA A 97 11.19 4.19 9.03
CA ALA A 97 12.09 5.31 8.79
C ALA A 97 11.36 6.40 7.98
N ARG A 98 11.42 7.66 8.40
CA ARG A 98 10.79 8.79 7.68
C ARG A 98 11.72 9.38 6.63
N ILE A 99 13.02 9.30 6.88
CA ILE A 99 14.08 9.74 5.98
C ILE A 99 14.95 8.55 5.55
N SER A 100 15.66 8.72 4.44
CA SER A 100 16.69 7.78 4.00
C SER A 100 18.03 8.19 4.60
N GLY A 101 18.88 7.24 4.93
CA GLY A 101 20.17 7.53 5.54
C GLY A 101 20.83 6.33 6.18
N VAL A 102 21.87 6.58 6.98
CA VAL A 102 22.61 5.56 7.72
C VAL A 102 22.07 5.46 9.14
N VAL A 103 21.81 4.23 9.58
CA VAL A 103 21.33 3.93 10.92
C VAL A 103 22.48 3.98 11.93
N ARG A 104 22.24 4.63 13.08
CA ARG A 104 23.07 4.59 14.28
C ARG A 104 22.24 4.08 15.45
N ILE A 105 22.69 3.02 16.10
CA ILE A 105 21.99 2.40 17.24
C ILE A 105 22.71 2.78 18.54
N GLY A 106 22.02 3.50 19.42
CA GLY A 106 22.48 3.84 20.76
C GLY A 106 22.34 2.68 21.75
N GLU A 107 23.03 2.81 22.90
CA GLU A 107 22.95 1.84 24.00
C GLU A 107 21.58 1.89 24.70
N ASP A 108 21.16 0.77 25.29
CA ASP A 108 19.93 0.71 26.07
C ASP A 108 20.20 1.16 27.51
N GLU A 109 19.96 2.44 27.81
CA GLU A 109 20.09 3.00 29.15
C GLU A 109 18.89 2.69 30.07
N GLY A 110 18.11 1.65 29.76
CA GLY A 110 16.96 1.20 30.55
C GLY A 110 15.66 1.95 30.26
N ARG A 111 15.67 2.90 29.31
CA ARG A 111 14.46 3.58 28.77
C ARG A 111 14.09 3.11 27.36
N GLY A 112 14.84 2.15 26.80
CA GLY A 112 14.76 1.75 25.40
C GLY A 112 16.01 2.17 24.62
N ARG A 113 16.15 1.62 23.43
CA ARG A 113 17.26 1.90 22.50
C ARG A 113 16.88 3.07 21.61
N GLU A 114 17.74 4.06 21.50
CA GLU A 114 17.59 5.11 20.50
C GLU A 114 18.18 4.64 19.18
N VAL A 115 17.38 4.68 18.12
CA VAL A 115 17.84 4.43 16.75
C VAL A 115 17.77 5.75 16.01
N THR A 116 18.90 6.23 15.51
CA THR A 116 18.97 7.49 14.76
C THR A 116 19.25 7.19 13.30
N VAL A 117 18.47 7.78 12.39
CA VAL A 117 18.75 7.75 10.96
C VAL A 117 19.36 9.09 10.57
N VAL A 118 20.55 9.06 9.97
CA VAL A 118 21.29 10.26 9.55
C VAL A 118 21.31 10.34 8.04
N ALA A 119 20.65 11.35 7.48
CA ALA A 119 20.62 11.61 6.05
C ALA A 119 21.94 12.25 5.56
N ASP A 120 22.14 12.23 4.24
CA ASP A 120 23.34 12.77 3.59
C ASP A 120 23.51 14.29 3.78
N ASP A 121 22.41 15.01 4.02
CA ASP A 121 22.40 16.45 4.28
C ASP A 121 22.67 16.80 5.77
N GLY A 122 22.89 15.79 6.61
CA GLY A 122 23.11 15.93 8.04
C GLY A 122 21.82 16.00 8.86
N THR A 123 20.64 15.87 8.25
CA THR A 123 19.39 15.75 8.99
C THR A 123 19.38 14.44 9.78
N GLU A 124 19.11 14.52 11.08
CA GLU A 124 19.01 13.36 11.95
C GLU A 124 17.56 13.16 12.42
N GLU A 125 17.11 11.91 12.40
CA GLU A 125 15.79 11.55 12.92
C GLU A 125 15.89 10.40 13.91
N VAL A 126 15.42 10.65 15.13
CA VAL A 126 15.59 9.77 16.28
C VAL A 126 14.30 9.00 16.56
N TYR A 127 14.44 7.69 16.71
CA TYR A 127 13.36 6.75 17.03
C TYR A 127 13.66 6.06 18.36
N THR A 128 12.80 6.28 19.35
CA THR A 128 12.89 5.54 20.62
C THR A 128 12.23 4.18 20.48
N VAL A 129 13.03 3.11 20.54
CA VAL A 129 12.58 1.72 20.40
C VAL A 129 12.56 1.06 21.78
N GLN A 130 11.43 0.41 22.11
CA GLN A 130 11.31 -0.33 23.37
C GLN A 130 12.30 -1.51 23.40
N GLY A 131 12.92 -1.79 24.55
CA GLY A 131 13.98 -2.81 24.67
C GLY A 131 13.54 -4.22 24.23
N ALA A 132 12.27 -4.57 24.40
CA ALA A 132 11.71 -5.87 23.99
C ALA A 132 11.43 -6.00 22.48
N SER A 133 11.43 -4.89 21.73
CA SER A 133 11.13 -4.90 20.29
C SER A 133 12.29 -5.46 19.48
N ARG A 134 11.99 -6.21 18.43
CA ARG A 134 13.02 -6.74 17.52
C ARG A 134 13.33 -5.71 16.43
N LEU A 135 14.60 -5.38 16.28
CA LEU A 135 15.06 -4.47 15.21
C LEU A 135 15.21 -5.25 13.89
N GLU A 136 14.77 -4.63 12.81
CA GLU A 136 14.96 -5.10 11.42
C GLU A 136 16.23 -4.50 10.78
N VAL A 137 16.90 -3.60 11.49
CA VAL A 137 18.08 -2.88 11.03
C VAL A 137 19.29 -3.17 11.91
N THR A 138 20.47 -3.00 11.32
CA THR A 138 21.77 -3.11 11.99
C THR A 138 22.47 -1.75 12.05
N ASP A 139 23.38 -1.59 13.01
CA ASP A 139 24.16 -0.37 13.13
C ASP A 139 25.05 -0.17 11.89
N GLY A 140 25.07 1.05 11.35
CA GLY A 140 25.75 1.37 10.11
C GLY A 140 25.03 0.94 8.82
N GLN A 141 23.82 0.35 8.90
CA GLN A 141 23.03 -0.01 7.72
C GLN A 141 22.43 1.22 7.03
N GLU A 142 22.50 1.26 5.71
CA GLU A 142 21.72 2.20 4.90
C GLU A 142 20.25 1.75 4.80
N VAL A 143 19.35 2.68 5.09
CA VAL A 143 17.90 2.47 5.00
C VAL A 143 17.26 3.53 4.11
N ARG A 144 16.16 3.17 3.45
CA ARG A 144 15.34 4.12 2.70
C ARG A 144 14.14 4.55 3.53
N ALA A 145 13.65 5.75 3.25
CA ALA A 145 12.39 6.23 3.79
C ALA A 145 11.29 5.20 3.53
N GLY A 146 10.59 4.79 4.60
CA GLY A 146 9.51 3.81 4.67
C GLY A 146 9.99 2.36 4.85
N ASP A 147 11.28 2.12 5.09
CA ASP A 147 11.78 0.83 5.55
C ASP A 147 11.52 0.64 7.04
N ALA A 148 11.37 -0.61 7.48
CA ALA A 148 11.05 -0.93 8.87
C ALA A 148 12.32 -0.91 9.73
N ILE A 149 12.29 -0.14 10.81
CA ILE A 149 13.31 -0.13 11.87
C ILE A 149 13.00 -1.24 12.89
N VAL A 150 11.72 -1.41 13.20
CA VAL A 150 11.20 -2.43 14.13
C VAL A 150 10.31 -3.40 13.36
N GLU A 151 10.40 -4.69 13.70
CA GLU A 151 9.57 -5.75 13.12
C GLU A 151 8.08 -5.47 13.38
N GLY A 152 7.25 -5.66 12.35
CA GLY A 152 5.79 -5.56 12.46
C GLY A 152 5.09 -5.27 11.14
N PRO A 153 3.74 -5.32 11.12
CA PRO A 153 2.96 -4.88 9.97
C PRO A 153 3.12 -3.37 9.75
N ARG A 154 3.21 -2.94 8.49
CA ARG A 154 3.29 -1.50 8.16
C ARG A 154 1.89 -0.91 8.15
N ASP A 155 1.74 0.31 8.69
CA ASP A 155 0.51 1.08 8.58
C ASP A 155 0.39 1.68 7.17
N PRO A 156 -0.66 1.37 6.39
CA PRO A 156 -0.85 1.92 5.05
C PRO A 156 -0.90 3.46 5.03
N LYS A 157 -1.37 4.11 6.10
CA LYS A 157 -1.46 5.58 6.17
C LYS A 157 -0.08 6.22 6.31
N GLU A 158 0.76 5.67 7.19
CA GLU A 158 2.14 6.14 7.31
C GLU A 158 2.93 5.84 6.03
N LEU A 159 2.70 4.67 5.42
CA LEU A 159 3.34 4.33 4.16
C LEU A 159 2.93 5.28 3.03
N LEU A 160 1.66 5.70 2.99
CA LEU A 160 1.14 6.68 2.04
C LEU A 160 1.79 8.06 2.22
N GLU A 161 1.98 8.49 3.46
CA GLU A 161 2.67 9.75 3.77
C GLU A 161 4.15 9.72 3.40
N ILE A 162 4.83 8.58 3.60
CA ILE A 162 6.29 8.46 3.41
C ILE A 162 6.67 8.11 1.97
N LYS A 163 6.04 7.08 1.38
CA LYS A 163 6.38 6.54 0.05
C LYS A 163 5.41 6.96 -1.05
N GLY A 164 4.22 7.46 -0.72
CA GLY A 164 3.22 7.88 -1.70
C GLY A 164 2.27 6.76 -2.14
N VAL A 165 1.38 7.11 -3.08
CA VAL A 165 0.22 6.27 -3.46
C VAL A 165 0.66 4.94 -4.07
N ARG A 166 1.65 4.96 -4.98
CA ARG A 166 2.00 3.79 -5.79
C ARG A 166 2.60 2.67 -4.94
N GLU A 167 3.53 3.02 -4.07
CA GLU A 167 4.19 2.12 -3.14
C GLU A 167 3.20 1.57 -2.12
N THR A 168 2.26 2.38 -1.64
CA THR A 168 1.18 1.93 -0.76
C THR A 168 0.22 0.98 -1.47
N GLN A 169 -0.17 1.26 -2.71
CA GLN A 169 -0.99 0.35 -3.51
C GLN A 169 -0.30 -1.00 -3.69
N GLN A 170 0.99 -1.00 -4.04
CA GLN A 170 1.76 -2.22 -4.21
C GLN A 170 1.85 -3.02 -2.90
N TYR A 171 2.15 -2.34 -1.78
CA TYR A 171 2.16 -2.97 -0.47
C TYR A 171 0.82 -3.61 -0.11
N LEU A 172 -0.30 -2.91 -0.34
CA LEU A 172 -1.63 -3.46 -0.08
C LEU A 172 -1.92 -4.70 -0.92
N VAL A 173 -1.56 -4.69 -2.20
CA VAL A 173 -1.73 -5.85 -3.09
C VAL A 173 -0.91 -7.04 -2.59
N GLU A 174 0.38 -6.82 -2.27
CA GLU A 174 1.29 -7.86 -1.80
C GLU A 174 0.83 -8.46 -0.47
N GLU A 175 0.42 -7.64 0.50
CA GLU A 175 -0.03 -8.11 1.81
C GLU A 175 -1.36 -8.86 1.74
N VAL A 176 -2.35 -8.36 0.99
CA VAL A 176 -3.62 -9.07 0.80
C VAL A 176 -3.36 -10.42 0.11
N GLN A 177 -2.53 -10.42 -0.93
CA GLN A 177 -2.21 -11.63 -1.68
C GLN A 177 -1.46 -12.65 -0.82
N LYS A 178 -0.54 -12.21 0.03
CA LYS A 178 0.15 -13.07 1.01
C LYS A 178 -0.84 -13.77 1.94
N VAL A 179 -1.82 -13.05 2.48
CA VAL A 179 -2.83 -13.64 3.37
C VAL A 179 -3.64 -14.73 2.66
N TYR A 180 -4.06 -14.51 1.41
CA TYR A 180 -4.79 -15.54 0.65
C TYR A 180 -3.91 -16.75 0.32
N ARG A 181 -2.66 -16.54 -0.11
CA ARG A 181 -1.70 -17.63 -0.39
C ARG A 181 -1.41 -18.48 0.85
N ASP A 182 -1.19 -17.84 2.00
CA ASP A 182 -0.95 -18.53 3.28
C ASP A 182 -2.15 -19.41 3.70
N GLN A 183 -3.35 -19.07 3.22
CA GLN A 183 -4.57 -19.82 3.46
C GLN A 183 -4.88 -20.83 2.34
N GLY A 184 -3.97 -21.00 1.37
CA GLY A 184 -4.11 -21.93 0.26
C GLY A 184 -5.19 -21.51 -0.76
N VAL A 185 -5.58 -20.24 -0.78
CA VAL A 185 -6.54 -19.69 -1.74
C VAL A 185 -5.76 -18.95 -2.83
N SER A 186 -5.96 -19.35 -4.08
CA SER A 186 -5.39 -18.65 -5.24
C SER A 186 -6.35 -17.58 -5.74
N ILE A 187 -5.98 -16.32 -5.58
CA ILE A 187 -6.64 -15.17 -6.20
C ILE A 187 -5.65 -14.48 -7.13
N HIS A 188 -6.14 -14.00 -8.28
CA HIS A 188 -5.31 -13.26 -9.21
C HIS A 188 -5.18 -11.80 -8.76
N ASP A 189 -3.96 -11.27 -8.81
CA ASP A 189 -3.59 -9.93 -8.37
C ASP A 189 -4.47 -8.82 -8.96
N LYS A 190 -4.90 -8.93 -10.24
CA LYS A 190 -5.79 -7.97 -10.90
C LYS A 190 -7.10 -7.68 -10.14
N HIS A 191 -7.64 -8.67 -9.41
CA HIS A 191 -8.85 -8.45 -8.62
C HIS A 191 -8.55 -7.57 -7.41
N ILE A 192 -7.41 -7.82 -6.74
CA ILE A 192 -6.96 -7.03 -5.59
C ILE A 192 -6.60 -5.61 -6.05
N GLU A 193 -5.88 -5.48 -7.16
CA GLU A 193 -5.52 -4.21 -7.78
C GLU A 193 -6.75 -3.35 -8.10
N LEU A 194 -7.83 -3.95 -8.62
CA LEU A 194 -9.08 -3.22 -8.88
C LEU A 194 -9.70 -2.63 -7.61
N ILE A 195 -9.65 -3.35 -6.48
CA ILE A 195 -10.16 -2.86 -5.20
C ILE A 195 -9.24 -1.78 -4.62
N VAL A 196 -7.93 -2.03 -4.61
CA VAL A 196 -6.91 -1.09 -4.11
C VAL A 196 -6.92 0.22 -4.91
N ARG A 197 -7.18 0.16 -6.23
CA ARG A 197 -7.41 1.34 -7.06
C ARG A 197 -8.60 2.17 -6.56
N GLN A 198 -9.70 1.54 -6.14
CA GLN A 198 -10.86 2.28 -5.61
C GLN A 198 -10.59 2.90 -4.23
N MET A 199 -9.77 2.25 -3.40
CA MET A 199 -9.39 2.78 -2.09
C MET A 199 -8.60 4.08 -2.17
N THR A 200 -7.80 4.25 -3.22
CA THR A 200 -6.85 5.38 -3.41
C THR A 200 -7.33 6.38 -4.45
N ARG A 201 -8.60 6.29 -4.86
CA ARG A 201 -9.17 7.07 -5.97
C ARG A 201 -9.44 8.53 -5.64
N ARG A 202 -9.56 8.89 -4.35
CA ARG A 202 -9.97 10.23 -3.93
C ARG A 202 -8.82 10.99 -3.30
N VAL A 203 -8.82 12.29 -3.49
CA VAL A 203 -7.91 13.24 -2.85
C VAL A 203 -8.76 14.24 -2.08
N LYS A 204 -8.43 14.44 -0.81
CA LYS A 204 -9.02 15.50 0.00
C LYS A 204 -8.26 16.80 -0.22
N ILE A 205 -8.97 17.84 -0.62
CA ILE A 205 -8.39 19.16 -0.86
C ILE A 205 -8.05 19.83 0.47
N ASN A 206 -6.82 20.31 0.62
CA ASN A 206 -6.37 21.09 1.76
C ASN A 206 -6.40 22.58 1.42
N ASP A 207 -5.73 22.97 0.34
CA ASP A 207 -5.72 24.32 -0.22
C ASP A 207 -6.19 24.24 -1.67
N PRO A 208 -7.32 24.86 -2.04
CA PRO A 208 -7.79 24.85 -3.42
C PRO A 208 -6.89 25.65 -4.37
N GLY A 209 -5.96 26.48 -3.86
CA GLY A 209 -5.14 27.34 -4.70
C GLY A 209 -6.01 28.30 -5.52
N GLU A 210 -5.81 28.32 -6.83
CA GLU A 210 -6.67 29.04 -7.79
C GLU A 210 -7.61 28.12 -8.58
N SER A 211 -7.85 26.89 -8.09
CA SER A 211 -8.84 25.99 -8.68
C SER A 211 -10.26 26.31 -8.21
N ASP A 212 -11.27 25.68 -8.84
CA ASP A 212 -12.67 25.77 -8.42
C ASP A 212 -13.03 24.80 -7.28
N PHE A 213 -12.05 24.07 -6.74
CA PHE A 213 -12.27 23.14 -5.63
C PHE A 213 -12.60 23.88 -4.33
N LEU A 214 -13.28 23.17 -3.43
CA LEU A 214 -13.54 23.67 -2.08
C LEU A 214 -12.56 23.06 -1.06
N PRO A 215 -12.08 23.83 -0.07
CA PRO A 215 -11.31 23.26 1.03
C PRO A 215 -12.07 22.13 1.74
N GLY A 216 -11.43 20.97 1.89
CA GLY A 216 -12.01 19.77 2.49
C GLY A 216 -12.85 18.90 1.54
N GLU A 217 -13.09 19.34 0.30
CA GLU A 217 -13.76 18.55 -0.72
C GLU A 217 -12.97 17.27 -1.04
N GLN A 218 -13.69 16.18 -1.32
CA GLN A 218 -13.08 14.96 -1.84
C GLN A 218 -13.33 14.86 -3.34
N VAL A 219 -12.25 14.99 -4.11
CA VAL A 219 -12.30 14.94 -5.58
C VAL A 219 -11.64 13.65 -6.09
N ASP A 220 -11.99 13.24 -7.30
CA ASP A 220 -11.29 12.14 -7.97
C ASP A 220 -9.83 12.54 -8.24
N GLN A 221 -8.89 11.63 -7.98
CA GLN A 221 -7.45 11.87 -8.13
C GLN A 221 -7.08 12.32 -9.53
N ARG A 222 -7.76 11.81 -10.56
CA ARG A 222 -7.53 12.25 -11.93
C ARG A 222 -7.99 13.68 -12.14
N VAL A 223 -9.21 14.01 -11.70
CA VAL A 223 -9.75 15.37 -11.83
C VAL A 223 -8.82 16.36 -11.12
N PHE A 224 -8.34 16.01 -9.93
CA PHE A 224 -7.31 16.78 -9.23
C PHE A 224 -6.03 16.96 -10.05
N ALA A 225 -5.48 15.87 -10.59
CA ALA A 225 -4.24 15.91 -11.35
C ALA A 225 -4.35 16.68 -12.68
N ASP A 226 -5.46 16.51 -13.41
CA ASP A 226 -5.71 17.18 -14.68
C ASP A 226 -5.96 18.69 -14.45
N THR A 227 -6.75 19.07 -13.44
CA THR A 227 -6.95 20.48 -13.06
C THR A 227 -5.63 21.14 -12.65
N ASN A 228 -4.82 20.48 -11.82
CA ASN A 228 -3.51 21.02 -11.44
C ASN A 228 -2.56 21.16 -12.62
N ARG A 229 -2.56 20.20 -13.56
CA ARG A 229 -1.75 20.29 -14.79
C ARG A 229 -2.16 21.49 -15.63
N GLN A 230 -3.45 21.77 -15.73
CA GLN A 230 -3.96 22.95 -16.42
C GLN A 230 -3.54 24.25 -15.72
N LEU A 231 -3.74 24.37 -14.40
CA LEU A 231 -3.37 25.57 -13.64
C LEU A 231 -1.87 25.89 -13.76
N VAL A 232 -1.01 24.86 -13.67
CA VAL A 232 0.44 25.04 -13.86
C VAL A 232 0.76 25.53 -15.27
N THR A 233 0.07 25.01 -16.29
CA THR A 233 0.24 25.47 -17.69
C THR A 233 -0.18 26.94 -17.86
N GLU A 234 -1.19 27.37 -17.11
CA GLU A 234 -1.67 28.75 -17.05
C GLU A 234 -0.83 29.65 -16.11
N SER A 235 0.25 29.14 -15.49
CA SER A 235 1.05 29.84 -14.48
C SER A 235 0.27 30.31 -13.24
N ARG A 236 -0.78 29.59 -12.88
CA ARG A 236 -1.64 29.83 -11.72
C ARG A 236 -1.27 28.90 -10.56
N LYS A 237 -1.63 29.28 -9.33
CA LYS A 237 -1.34 28.46 -8.14
C LYS A 237 -2.17 27.15 -8.19
N PRO A 238 -1.53 25.95 -8.23
CA PRO A 238 -2.24 24.68 -8.20
C PRO A 238 -2.89 24.41 -6.83
N ALA A 239 -3.86 23.50 -6.81
CA ALA A 239 -4.46 23.01 -5.57
C ALA A 239 -3.52 22.02 -4.86
N GLU A 240 -3.53 22.04 -3.53
CA GLU A 240 -2.85 21.08 -2.68
C GLU A 240 -3.87 20.14 -2.03
N GLY A 241 -3.60 18.85 -2.08
CA GLY A 241 -4.49 17.83 -1.53
C GLY A 241 -3.70 16.68 -0.93
N ARG A 242 -4.36 15.92 -0.06
CA ARG A 242 -3.83 14.67 0.50
C ARG A 242 -4.67 13.48 -0.02
N PRO A 243 -4.02 12.43 -0.55
CA PRO A 243 -4.69 11.20 -0.93
C PRO A 243 -5.31 10.48 0.27
#